data_AF-A0A411WQV8-F1
#
_entry.id   AF-A0A411WQV8-F1
#
_cell.length_a   1.000
_cell.length_b   1.000
_cell.length_c   1.000
_cell.angle_alpha   90.00
_cell.angle_beta   90.00
_cell.angle_gamma   90.00
#
_symmetry.space_group_name_H-M   'P 1'
#
loop_
_entity.id
_entity.type
_entity.pdbx_description
1 polymer ?
#
loop_
_entity_poly.entity_id
_entity_poly.type
_entity_poly.pdbx_seq_one_letter_code
_entity_poly.pdbx_strand_id
1 'polypeptide(L)'
;MDKRTTVTTDSKGRPRTRTTYDHYDRYGIYLPFNYVNNLALVGKSVSGLSGSTYKPASNRFNKLYRVVGDSEMTAAKFLKPALVLACEEIAGTLSELNFEFNPQAELCMSFRDSDVITLPRSSDFNAPDDFIQLIRQHNELPKLKTALAHIETLMVYSDSNFRKTT
;
A
#
# COMPACT_ATOMS: atom_id res chain seq x y z
N MET A 1 7.13 -17.18 6.33
CA MET A 1 8.25 -17.22 5.37
C MET A 1 8.21 -18.55 4.65
N ASP A 2 8.25 -18.53 3.33
CA ASP A 2 8.42 -19.73 2.51
C ASP A 2 9.85 -19.83 2.03
N LYS A 3 10.41 -21.04 2.04
CA LYS A 3 11.75 -21.31 1.50
C LYS A 3 11.59 -22.16 0.26
N ARG A 4 11.91 -21.60 -0.91
CA ARG A 4 11.94 -22.36 -2.17
C ARG A 4 13.37 -22.50 -2.67
N THR A 5 13.80 -23.74 -2.86
CA THR A 5 15.08 -24.04 -3.50
C THR A 5 14.82 -24.46 -4.95
N THR A 6 15.37 -23.71 -5.89
CA THR A 6 15.30 -24.02 -7.32
C THR A 6 16.68 -24.46 -7.80
N VAL A 7 16.75 -25.62 -8.45
CA VAL A 7 17.98 -26.12 -9.09
C VAL A 7 17.83 -25.95 -10.59
N THR A 8 18.75 -25.20 -11.20
CA THR A 8 18.81 -24.97 -12.65
C THR A 8 20.16 -25.41 -13.17
N THR A 9 20.22 -26.09 -14.30
CA THR A 9 21.49 -26.52 -14.90
C THR A 9 21.97 -25.49 -15.91
N ASP A 10 23.24 -25.08 -15.84
CA ASP A 10 23.82 -24.17 -16.82
C ASP A 10 24.10 -24.88 -18.16
N SER A 11 24.47 -24.11 -19.19
CA SER A 11 24.78 -24.64 -20.53
C SER A 11 26.00 -25.57 -20.57
N LYS A 12 26.70 -25.78 -19.44
CA LYS A 12 27.82 -26.70 -19.27
C LYS A 12 27.47 -27.88 -18.35
N GLY A 13 26.19 -28.10 -18.04
CA GLY A 13 25.74 -29.24 -17.25
C GLY A 13 25.92 -29.09 -15.74
N ARG A 14 26.29 -27.91 -15.24
CA ARG A 14 26.54 -27.71 -13.80
C ARG A 14 25.26 -27.26 -13.09
N PRO A 15 24.87 -27.90 -11.98
CA PRO A 15 23.71 -27.48 -11.22
C PRO A 15 24.00 -26.16 -10.47
N ARG A 16 23.13 -25.18 -10.66
CA ARG A 16 23.03 -23.95 -9.87
C ARG A 16 21.84 -24.05 -8.95
N THR A 17 22.08 -23.93 -7.65
CA THR A 17 21.03 -23.94 -6.63
C THR A 17 20.76 -22.51 -6.18
N ARG A 18 19.53 -22.03 -6.34
CA ARG A 18 19.04 -20.75 -5.82
C ARG A 18 18.02 -21.02 -4.72
N THR A 19 18.32 -20.59 -3.50
CA THR A 19 17.34 -20.57 -2.41
C THR A 19 16.73 -19.18 -2.34
N THR A 20 15.42 -19.08 -2.49
CA THR A 20 14.64 -17.86 -2.33
C THR A 20 13.83 -17.95 -1.04
N TYR A 21 13.86 -16.89 -0.25
CA TYR A 21 13.01 -16.72 0.92
C TYR A 21 11.88 -15.77 0.55
N ASP A 22 10.65 -16.27 0.53
CA ASP A 22 9.47 -15.48 0.28
C ASP A 22 8.90 -15.03 1.64
N HIS A 23 8.98 -13.73 1.89
CA HIS A 23 8.34 -13.08 3.03
C HIS A 23 6.95 -12.62 2.58
N TYR A 24 5.93 -12.85 3.40
CA TYR A 24 4.56 -12.42 3.12
C TYR A 24 4.07 -11.35 4.11
N ASP A 25 5.00 -10.80 4.90
CA ASP A 25 4.67 -9.80 5.92
C ASP A 25 4.14 -8.53 5.25
N ARG A 26 3.00 -8.07 5.75
CA ARG A 26 2.33 -6.84 5.31
C ARG A 26 2.25 -5.90 6.50
N TYR A 27 2.61 -4.65 6.26
CA TYR A 27 2.48 -3.54 7.20
C TYR A 27 1.39 -2.61 6.67
N GLY A 28 0.77 -1.80 7.53
CA GLY A 28 -0.27 -0.91 7.07
C GLY A 28 -0.67 0.19 8.04
N ILE A 29 -1.33 1.19 7.47
CA ILE A 29 -1.94 2.31 8.17
C ILE A 29 -3.46 2.12 8.10
N TYR A 30 -4.12 2.17 9.25
CA TYR A 30 -5.56 2.02 9.39
C TYR A 30 -6.19 3.30 9.94
N LEU A 31 -7.17 3.87 9.25
CA LEU A 31 -7.87 5.07 9.71
C LEU A 31 -9.24 5.25 9.06
N PRO A 32 -10.15 6.03 9.68
CA PRO A 32 -11.41 6.43 9.04
C PRO A 32 -11.17 7.25 7.76
N PHE A 33 -11.86 6.91 6.66
CA PHE A 33 -11.71 7.60 5.37
C PHE A 33 -13.00 8.28 4.91
N ASN A 34 -14.17 7.65 5.08
CA ASN A 34 -15.51 8.23 4.90
C ASN A 34 -15.93 8.71 3.49
N TYR A 35 -15.08 8.60 2.46
CA TYR A 35 -15.45 9.00 1.09
C TYR A 35 -15.88 7.84 0.18
N VAL A 36 -15.49 6.61 0.50
CA VAL A 36 -15.86 5.40 -0.23
C VAL A 36 -15.85 4.21 0.73
N ASN A 37 -16.66 3.20 0.44
CA ASN A 37 -16.69 1.93 1.15
C ASN A 37 -16.72 0.77 0.13
N ASN A 38 -16.48 -0.44 0.63
CA ASN A 38 -16.51 -1.69 -0.15
C ASN A 38 -15.75 -1.59 -1.48
N LEU A 39 -14.54 -1.06 -1.42
CA LEU A 39 -13.66 -0.88 -2.57
C LEU A 39 -12.27 -1.34 -2.20
N ALA A 40 -11.60 -2.05 -3.11
CA ALA A 40 -10.24 -2.49 -2.94
C ALA A 40 -9.44 -2.20 -4.22
N LEU A 41 -8.31 -1.53 -4.06
CA LEU A 41 -7.25 -1.44 -5.05
C LEU A 41 -6.12 -2.33 -4.55
N VAL A 42 -5.92 -3.49 -5.16
CA VAL A 42 -4.90 -4.45 -4.69
C VAL A 42 -3.84 -4.71 -5.73
N GLY A 43 -2.62 -4.97 -5.26
CA GLY A 43 -1.56 -5.51 -6.12
C GLY A 43 -2.01 -6.80 -6.81
N LYS A 44 -1.53 -7.02 -8.03
CA LYS A 44 -1.95 -8.16 -8.87
C LYS A 44 -1.70 -9.55 -8.28
N SER A 45 -0.80 -9.67 -7.31
CA SER A 45 -0.49 -10.93 -6.62
C SER A 45 -1.57 -11.37 -5.62
N VAL A 46 -2.54 -10.51 -5.29
CA VAL A 46 -3.60 -10.84 -4.33
C VAL A 46 -4.73 -11.61 -5.02
N SER A 47 -5.05 -12.81 -4.54
CA SER A 47 -6.17 -13.65 -4.99
C SER A 47 -7.33 -13.63 -3.97
N GLY A 48 -8.49 -14.18 -4.34
CA GLY A 48 -9.60 -14.39 -3.40
C GLY A 48 -10.57 -13.22 -3.21
N LEU A 49 -10.34 -12.07 -3.86
CA LEU A 49 -11.31 -10.98 -3.87
C LEU A 49 -12.43 -11.26 -4.88
N SER A 50 -13.67 -11.06 -4.44
CA SER A 50 -14.88 -11.16 -5.27
C SER A 50 -15.59 -9.81 -5.31
N GLY A 51 -16.30 -9.53 -6.40
CA GLY A 51 -17.00 -8.26 -6.61
C GLY A 51 -16.90 -7.78 -8.05
N SER A 52 -17.46 -6.60 -8.31
CA SER A 52 -17.39 -5.93 -9.61
C SER A 52 -15.99 -5.39 -9.86
N THR A 53 -15.42 -5.67 -11.03
CA THR A 53 -14.10 -5.15 -11.41
C THR A 53 -14.21 -3.87 -12.22
N TYR A 54 -13.26 -2.96 -12.05
CA TYR A 54 -13.16 -1.74 -12.86
C TYR A 54 -11.73 -1.52 -13.35
N LYS A 55 -11.58 -0.89 -14.52
CA LYS A 55 -10.29 -0.49 -15.08
C LYS A 55 -10.38 0.95 -15.57
N PRO A 56 -9.70 1.92 -14.94
CA PRO A 56 -9.58 3.26 -15.51
C PRO A 56 -8.79 3.22 -16.83
N ALA A 57 -8.80 4.33 -17.57
CA ALA A 57 -8.11 4.44 -18.86
C ALA A 57 -6.57 4.29 -18.77
N SER A 58 -5.97 4.52 -17.59
CA SER A 58 -4.51 4.44 -17.45
C SER A 58 -3.99 3.00 -17.45
N ASN A 59 -3.20 2.68 -18.48
CA ASN A 59 -2.50 1.40 -18.56
C ASN A 59 -1.44 1.21 -17.47
N ARG A 60 -0.85 2.30 -16.96
CA ARG A 60 0.15 2.22 -15.87
C ARG A 60 -0.54 1.79 -14.58
N PHE A 61 -1.61 2.46 -14.18
CA PHE A 61 -2.45 2.07 -13.06
C PHE A 61 -2.92 0.61 -13.17
N ASN A 62 -3.43 0.20 -14.34
CA ASN A 62 -3.90 -1.17 -14.58
C ASN A 62 -2.79 -2.23 -14.55
N LYS A 63 -1.51 -1.84 -14.58
CA LYS A 63 -0.38 -2.73 -14.32
C LYS A 63 -0.11 -2.90 -12.84
N LEU A 64 -0.31 -1.85 -12.05
CA LEU A 64 -0.07 -1.82 -10.62
C LEU A 64 -1.21 -2.49 -9.83
N TYR A 65 -2.46 -2.13 -10.14
CA TYR A 65 -3.62 -2.49 -9.33
C TYR A 65 -4.67 -3.28 -10.09
N ARG A 66 -5.37 -4.15 -9.35
CA ARG A 66 -6.70 -4.65 -9.68
C ARG A 66 -7.71 -3.92 -8.79
N VAL A 67 -8.76 -3.37 -9.39
CA VAL A 67 -9.86 -2.72 -8.66
C VAL A 67 -11.02 -3.69 -8.54
N VAL A 68 -11.51 -3.86 -7.32
CA VAL A 68 -12.68 -4.68 -6.99
C VAL A 68 -13.56 -3.88 -6.04
N GLY A 69 -14.87 -3.82 -6.28
CA GLY A 69 -15.80 -3.20 -5.35
C GLY A 69 -17.24 -3.63 -5.58
N ASP A 70 -18.17 -3.03 -4.86
CA ASP A 70 -19.60 -3.36 -4.96
C ASP A 70 -20.13 -3.21 -6.39
N SER A 71 -19.80 -2.10 -7.05
CA SER A 71 -20.22 -1.83 -8.42
C SER A 71 -19.12 -1.12 -9.21
N GLU A 72 -19.12 -1.32 -10.52
CA GLU A 72 -18.25 -0.59 -11.45
C GLU A 72 -18.45 0.93 -11.33
N MET A 73 -19.70 1.37 -11.13
CA MET A 73 -20.05 2.79 -10.97
C MET A 73 -19.41 3.41 -9.72
N THR A 74 -19.43 2.70 -8.59
CA THR A 74 -18.78 3.16 -7.34
C THR A 74 -17.28 3.34 -7.56
N ALA A 75 -16.63 2.34 -8.17
CA ALA A 75 -15.21 2.41 -8.48
C ALA A 75 -14.87 3.55 -9.44
N ALA A 76 -15.68 3.75 -10.50
CA ALA A 76 -15.49 4.82 -11.47
C ALA A 76 -15.68 6.22 -10.87
N LYS A 77 -16.64 6.41 -9.96
CA LYS A 77 -16.85 7.68 -9.24
C LYS A 77 -15.70 8.02 -8.31
N PHE A 78 -15.15 7.01 -7.64
CA PHE A 78 -14.00 7.18 -6.77
C PHE A 78 -12.72 7.44 -7.57
N LEU A 79 -12.42 6.63 -8.59
CA LEU A 79 -11.18 6.69 -9.35
C LEU A 79 -11.18 7.77 -10.44
N LYS A 80 -11.41 9.02 -10.00
CA LYS A 80 -11.20 10.23 -10.80
C LYS A 80 -9.75 10.27 -11.31
N PRO A 81 -9.46 10.94 -12.44
CA PRO A 81 -8.10 11.02 -13.00
C PRO A 81 -7.02 11.42 -11.99
N ALA A 82 -7.30 12.38 -11.10
CA ALA A 82 -6.35 12.81 -10.06
C ALA A 82 -6.01 11.70 -9.04
N LEU A 83 -7.00 10.90 -8.64
CA LEU A 83 -6.79 9.76 -7.73
C LEU A 83 -6.01 8.63 -8.42
N VAL A 84 -6.31 8.38 -9.70
CA VAL A 84 -5.55 7.42 -10.51
C VAL A 84 -4.07 7.81 -10.56
N LEU A 85 -3.76 9.08 -10.82
CA LEU A 85 -2.39 9.58 -10.85
C LEU A 85 -1.71 9.49 -9.47
N ALA A 86 -2.39 9.90 -8.40
CA ALA A 86 -1.84 9.81 -7.04
C ALA A 86 -1.47 8.36 -6.67
N CYS A 87 -2.31 7.39 -7.04
CA CYS A 87 -2.03 5.96 -6.81
C CYS A 87 -0.82 5.44 -7.62
N GLU A 88 -0.57 5.98 -8.81
CA GLU A 88 0.60 5.64 -9.63
C GLU A 88 1.91 6.23 -9.10
N GLU A 89 1.84 7.42 -8.50
CA GLU A 89 2.98 8.13 -7.92
C GLU A 89 3.48 7.44 -6.65
N ILE A 90 2.58 7.13 -5.72
CA ILE A 90 2.95 6.48 -4.46
C ILE A 90 3.54 5.07 -4.67
N ALA A 91 3.12 4.37 -5.73
CA ALA A 91 3.68 3.08 -6.12
C ALA A 91 5.15 3.14 -6.56
N GLY A 92 5.68 4.34 -6.82
CA GLY A 92 7.11 4.56 -7.02
C GLY A 92 7.91 4.64 -5.71
N THR A 93 7.23 4.75 -4.56
CA THR A 93 7.85 4.91 -3.24
C THR A 93 7.63 3.71 -2.33
N LEU A 94 6.41 3.16 -2.31
CA LEU A 94 6.04 2.00 -1.49
C LEU A 94 5.74 0.79 -2.36
N SER A 95 6.15 -0.38 -1.89
CA SER A 95 6.08 -1.64 -2.62
C SER A 95 4.84 -2.45 -2.28
N GLU A 96 4.24 -3.05 -3.31
CA GLU A 96 3.07 -3.95 -3.19
C GLU A 96 1.88 -3.30 -2.47
N LEU A 97 1.59 -2.04 -2.76
CA LEU A 97 0.49 -1.32 -2.13
C LEU A 97 -0.88 -1.97 -2.36
N ASN A 98 -1.68 -2.01 -1.30
CA ASN A 98 -3.13 -2.15 -1.37
C ASN A 98 -3.80 -0.96 -0.67
N PHE A 99 -4.96 -0.58 -1.18
CA PHE A 99 -5.91 0.30 -0.52
C PHE A 99 -7.23 -0.44 -0.38
N GLU A 100 -7.65 -0.70 0.84
CA GLU A 100 -8.83 -1.49 1.14
C GLU A 100 -9.78 -0.64 1.99
N PHE A 101 -10.97 -0.38 1.45
CA PHE A 101 -12.02 0.40 2.08
C PHE A 101 -13.13 -0.54 2.54
N ASN A 102 -13.30 -0.68 3.85
CA ASN A 102 -14.26 -1.62 4.44
C ASN A 102 -15.71 -1.06 4.37
N PRO A 103 -16.74 -1.84 4.79
CA PRO A 103 -18.12 -1.37 4.81
C PRO A 103 -18.37 -0.13 5.69
N GLN A 104 -17.51 0.10 6.70
CA GLN A 104 -17.55 1.26 7.60
C GLN A 104 -16.82 2.49 7.02
N ALA A 105 -16.37 2.43 5.77
CA ALA A 105 -15.59 3.47 5.10
C ALA A 105 -14.25 3.78 5.82
N GLU A 106 -13.65 2.78 6.44
CA GLU A 106 -12.30 2.85 6.99
C GLU A 106 -11.30 2.35 5.94
N LEU A 107 -10.17 3.03 5.83
CA LEU A 107 -9.08 2.68 4.95
C LEU A 107 -8.04 1.84 5.69
N CYS A 108 -7.67 0.72 5.09
CA CYS A 108 -6.42 0.02 5.32
C CYS A 108 -5.50 0.22 4.11
N MET A 109 -4.47 1.05 4.26
CA MET A 109 -3.38 1.18 3.29
C MET A 109 -2.25 0.25 3.71
N SER A 110 -2.08 -0.87 3.00
CA SER A 110 -1.07 -1.89 3.33
C SER A 110 0.02 -2.03 2.27
N PHE A 111 1.23 -2.40 2.67
CA PHE A 111 2.43 -2.48 1.85
C PHE A 111 3.44 -3.49 2.41
N ARG A 112 4.49 -3.82 1.64
CA ARG A 112 5.59 -4.71 2.05
C ARG A 112 6.67 -4.02 2.88
N ASP A 113 6.78 -2.70 2.78
CA ASP A 113 7.83 -1.88 3.40
C ASP A 113 7.85 -2.03 4.94
N SER A 114 8.80 -2.81 5.44
CA SER A 114 9.01 -3.04 6.89
C SER A 114 9.73 -1.89 7.59
N ASP A 115 10.28 -0.95 6.83
CA ASP A 115 11.11 0.16 7.30
C ASP A 115 10.34 1.47 7.46
N VAL A 116 9.01 1.46 7.29
CA VAL A 116 8.18 2.69 7.38
C VAL A 116 8.31 3.39 8.73
N ILE A 117 8.52 2.63 9.81
CA ILE A 117 8.72 3.14 11.17
C ILE A 117 10.14 2.92 11.70
N THR A 118 11.07 2.53 10.82
CA THR A 118 12.44 2.23 11.25
C THR A 118 13.21 3.52 11.51
N LEU A 119 13.76 3.60 12.71
CA LEU A 119 14.68 4.65 13.13
C LEU A 119 16.11 4.11 13.17
N PRO A 120 17.12 4.91 12.82
CA PRO A 120 18.50 4.61 13.20
C PRO A 120 18.58 4.48 14.72
N ARG A 121 18.84 3.27 15.24
CA ARG A 121 18.91 3.02 16.68
C ARG A 121 20.34 3.16 17.17
N SER A 122 20.59 4.09 18.09
CA SER A 122 21.83 4.16 18.88
C SER A 122 21.75 3.35 20.18
N SER A 123 20.53 2.98 20.60
CA SER A 123 20.22 2.38 21.89
C SER A 123 19.12 1.33 21.74
N ASP A 124 19.09 0.33 22.61
CA ASP A 124 18.10 -0.75 22.62
C ASP A 124 17.55 -0.99 24.05
N PHE A 125 16.80 -2.07 24.24
CA PHE A 125 16.21 -2.40 25.54
C PHE A 125 17.23 -2.70 26.66
N ASN A 126 18.52 -2.88 26.34
CA ASN A 126 19.59 -3.02 27.34
C ASN A 126 19.98 -1.66 27.97
N ALA A 127 19.58 -0.54 27.35
CA ALA A 127 19.75 0.82 27.86
C ALA A 127 18.39 1.55 27.85
N PRO A 128 17.48 1.20 28.78
CA PRO A 128 16.08 1.63 28.71
C PRO A 128 15.90 3.15 28.79
N ASP A 129 16.70 3.85 29.60
CA ASP A 129 16.62 5.31 29.72
C ASP A 129 17.02 6.01 28.41
N ASP A 130 18.11 5.57 27.78
CA ASP A 130 18.58 6.11 26.50
C ASP A 130 17.57 5.80 25.37
N PHE A 131 16.99 4.60 25.38
CA PHE A 131 15.95 4.22 24.43
C PHE A 131 14.68 5.07 24.58
N ILE A 132 14.25 5.36 25.82
CA ILE A 132 13.12 6.26 26.08
C ILE A 132 13.43 7.67 25.59
N GLN A 133 14.65 8.18 25.82
CA GLN A 133 15.06 9.49 25.31
C GLN A 133 15.04 9.53 23.78
N LEU A 134 15.59 8.51 23.12
CA LEU A 134 15.58 8.38 21.67
C LEU A 134 14.15 8.44 21.10
N ILE A 135 13.20 7.71 21.69
CA ILE A 135 11.80 7.71 21.22
C ILE A 135 11.12 9.07 21.45
N ARG A 136 11.41 9.76 22.55
CA ARG A 136 10.81 11.06 22.87
C ARG A 136 11.27 12.20 21.97
N GLN A 137 12.42 12.05 21.31
CA GLN A 137 12.91 13.03 20.36
C GLN A 137 12.01 13.09 19.11
N HIS A 138 12.00 14.25 18.46
CA HIS A 138 11.37 14.36 17.15
C HIS A 138 12.20 13.58 16.13
N ASN A 139 11.75 12.37 15.83
CA ASN A 139 12.40 11.50 14.86
C ASN A 139 11.73 11.67 13.49
N GLU A 140 12.53 11.89 12.46
CA GLU A 140 12.02 11.91 11.10
C GLU A 140 11.67 10.50 10.64
N LEU A 141 10.43 10.32 10.17
CA LEU A 141 9.94 9.09 9.56
C LEU A 141 9.50 9.39 8.12
N PRO A 142 10.43 9.51 7.16
CA PRO A 142 10.11 10.02 5.83
C PRO A 142 9.08 9.17 5.08
N LYS A 143 9.21 7.83 5.13
CA LYS A 143 8.25 6.93 4.48
C LYS A 143 6.85 7.03 5.10
N LEU A 144 6.76 7.10 6.44
CA LEU A 144 5.48 7.31 7.11
C LEU A 144 4.86 8.64 6.73
N LYS A 145 5.66 9.72 6.71
CA LYS A 145 5.20 11.05 6.29
C LYS A 145 4.68 11.03 4.86
N THR A 146 5.37 10.38 3.93
CA THR A 146 4.93 10.22 2.55
C THR A 146 3.63 9.41 2.46
N ALA A 147 3.49 8.31 3.21
CA ALA A 147 2.27 7.52 3.23
C ALA A 147 1.07 8.34 3.76
N LEU A 148 1.26 9.10 4.85
CA LEU A 148 0.22 9.95 5.43
C LEU A 148 -0.17 11.10 4.49
N ALA A 149 0.80 11.78 3.87
CA ALA A 149 0.55 12.84 2.89
C ALA A 149 -0.18 12.30 1.65
N HIS A 150 0.12 11.06 1.24
CA HIS A 150 -0.63 10.40 0.18
C HIS A 150 -2.08 10.14 0.58
N ILE A 151 -2.34 9.62 1.78
CA ILE A 151 -3.71 9.42 2.28
C ILE A 151 -4.47 10.75 2.33
N GLU A 152 -3.84 11.83 2.81
CA GLU A 152 -4.42 13.18 2.79
C GLU A 152 -4.77 13.61 1.36
N THR A 153 -3.88 13.37 0.39
CA THR A 153 -4.14 13.63 -1.03
C THR A 153 -5.35 12.86 -1.54
N LEU A 154 -5.49 11.58 -1.16
CA LEU A 154 -6.66 10.78 -1.51
C LEU A 154 -7.95 11.41 -0.94
N MET A 155 -7.92 11.86 0.32
CA MET A 155 -9.05 12.53 0.96
C MET A 155 -9.43 13.82 0.23
N VAL A 156 -8.45 14.68 -0.09
CA VAL A 156 -8.66 15.95 -0.80
C VAL A 156 -9.31 15.74 -2.16
N TYR A 157 -8.85 14.76 -2.95
CA TYR A 157 -9.45 14.49 -4.28
C TYR A 157 -10.78 13.74 -4.23
N SER A 158 -11.05 13.06 -3.12
CA SER A 158 -12.32 12.39 -2.87
C SER A 158 -13.39 13.36 -2.43
N ASP A 159 -13.01 14.36 -1.62
CA ASP A 159 -13.88 15.44 -1.20
C ASP A 159 -14.42 16.18 -2.43
N SER A 160 -15.75 16.19 -2.55
CA SER A 160 -16.48 16.75 -3.68
C SER A 160 -17.24 17.99 -3.23
N ASN A 161 -16.59 18.86 -2.45
CA ASN A 161 -17.11 20.12 -1.92
C ASN A 161 -17.43 21.20 -2.99
N PHE A 162 -17.94 20.80 -4.16
CA PHE A 162 -18.79 21.62 -5.02
C PHE A 162 -20.26 21.32 -4.72
N ARG A 163 -20.71 21.59 -3.48
CA ARG A 163 -22.15 21.75 -3.25
C ARG A 163 -22.57 23.06 -3.90
N LYS A 164 -23.30 23.00 -5.01
CA LYS A 164 -24.09 24.15 -5.48
C LYS A 164 -25.09 24.49 -4.36
N THR A 165 -24.79 25.50 -3.56
CA THR A 165 -25.81 26.15 -2.74
C THR A 165 -26.88 26.64 -3.71
N THR A 166 -28.06 26.04 -3.62
CA THR A 166 -29.27 26.51 -4.31
C THR A 166 -29.92 27.57 -3.43
#